data_AF-A0A7X1F577-F1
#
_entry.id   AF-A0A7X1F577-F1
#
_cell.length_a   1.000
_cell.length_b   1.000
_cell.length_c   1.000
_cell.angle_alpha   90.00
_cell.angle_beta   90.00
_cell.angle_gamma   90.00
#
_symmetry.space_group_name_H-M   'P 1'
#
loop_
_entity.id
_entity.type
_entity.pdbx_description
1 polymer ?
#
loop_
_entity_poly.entity_id
_entity_poly.type
_entity_poly.pdbx_seq_one_letter_code
_entity_poly.pdbx_strand_id
1 'polypeptide(L)'
;MAGAGPLRAFARTGLILTLRSGLSSARVAITAGLTVGLAMSLADATLFRPVVPAVQHVLAHEWSLTDRLARFALGAVEDELVLRLGGLSLIMVALVAWRGERTARIDALAVGLTAAVLWPLWAWPYLAELDGSALTLLREIVLHVGAGSVWGWLYCRHGWMAGVLGHVSAHLMLQPLLPWVVS
;
A
#
# COMPACT_ATOMS: atom_id res chain seq x y z
N MET A 1 -34.94 3.83 21.24
CA MET A 1 -33.90 2.76 21.31
C MET A 1 -32.79 2.99 20.28
N ALA A 2 -32.01 4.08 20.39
CA ALA A 2 -31.06 4.52 19.36
C ALA A 2 -29.58 4.27 19.71
N GLY A 3 -29.25 3.15 20.34
CA GLY A 3 -27.91 2.91 20.92
C GLY A 3 -26.97 1.96 20.15
N ALA A 4 -27.41 1.33 19.05
CA ALA A 4 -26.67 0.21 18.44
C ALA A 4 -26.11 0.47 17.03
N GLY A 5 -26.27 1.68 16.48
CA GLY A 5 -25.91 1.99 15.09
C GLY A 5 -24.43 1.76 14.73
N PRO A 6 -23.47 2.38 15.47
CA PRO A 6 -22.05 2.33 15.12
C PRO A 6 -21.44 0.92 15.29
N LEU A 7 -21.76 0.25 16.40
CA LEU A 7 -21.23 -1.10 16.70
C LEU A 7 -21.74 -2.14 15.69
N ARG A 8 -22.99 -2.00 15.20
CA ARG A 8 -23.52 -2.86 14.14
C ARG A 8 -22.83 -2.62 12.81
N ALA A 9 -22.51 -1.37 12.46
CA ALA A 9 -21.78 -1.06 11.24
C ALA A 9 -20.37 -1.66 11.27
N PHE A 10 -19.66 -1.55 12.39
CA PHE A 10 -18.34 -2.16 12.57
C PHE A 10 -18.37 -3.69 12.40
N ALA A 11 -19.29 -4.38 13.09
CA ALA A 11 -19.44 -5.83 12.95
C ALA A 11 -19.75 -6.27 11.50
N ARG A 12 -20.50 -5.45 10.75
CA ARG A 12 -20.83 -5.70 9.34
C ARG A 12 -19.68 -5.47 8.38
N THR A 13 -18.60 -4.80 8.80
CA THR A 13 -17.43 -4.67 7.95
C THR A 13 -16.79 -6.03 7.72
N GLY A 14 -16.78 -6.97 8.67
CA GLY A 14 -16.13 -8.27 8.49
C GLY A 14 -14.63 -8.17 8.15
N LEU A 15 -13.98 -7.07 8.56
CA LEU A 15 -12.54 -6.89 8.46
C LEU A 15 -11.84 -7.78 9.51
N ILE A 16 -10.73 -8.39 9.10
CA ILE A 16 -10.00 -9.37 9.92
C ILE A 16 -8.56 -8.84 10.07
N LEU A 17 -8.05 -8.84 11.30
CA LEU A 17 -6.68 -8.40 11.59
C LEU A 17 -5.62 -9.44 11.18
N THR A 18 -5.99 -10.72 11.24
CA THR A 18 -5.12 -11.85 10.90
C THR A 18 -5.29 -12.27 9.43
N LEU A 19 -4.61 -13.36 9.04
CA LEU A 19 -4.80 -13.99 7.73
C LEU A 19 -6.14 -14.73 7.68
N ARG A 20 -7.03 -14.35 6.75
CA ARG A 20 -8.38 -14.94 6.61
C ARG A 20 -8.35 -16.45 6.40
N SER A 21 -7.43 -16.95 5.57
CA SER A 21 -7.30 -18.38 5.24
C SER A 21 -5.90 -18.94 5.56
N GLY A 22 -5.21 -18.36 6.55
CA GLY A 22 -3.88 -18.79 6.95
C GLY A 22 -2.86 -18.77 5.80
N LEU A 23 -2.18 -19.90 5.56
CA LEU A 23 -1.09 -20.01 4.58
C LEU A 23 -1.52 -19.69 3.14
N SER A 24 -2.77 -19.95 2.75
CA SER A 24 -3.25 -19.60 1.41
C SER A 24 -3.25 -18.09 1.21
N SER A 25 -3.76 -17.34 2.19
CA SER A 25 -3.74 -15.87 2.17
C SER A 25 -2.29 -15.33 2.21
N ALA A 26 -1.40 -15.94 2.99
CA ALA A 26 0.01 -15.56 3.02
C ALA A 26 0.70 -15.76 1.66
N ARG A 27 0.46 -16.89 0.98
CA ARG A 27 1.04 -17.15 -0.35
C ARG A 27 0.56 -16.13 -1.38
N VAL A 28 -0.74 -15.83 -1.41
CA VAL A 28 -1.28 -14.80 -2.31
C VAL A 28 -0.64 -13.44 -2.03
N ALA A 29 -0.52 -13.05 -0.75
CA ALA A 29 0.10 -11.80 -0.35
C ALA A 29 1.57 -11.70 -0.78
N ILE A 30 2.38 -12.71 -0.46
CA ILE A 30 3.81 -12.73 -0.78
C ILE A 30 4.00 -12.69 -2.30
N THR A 31 3.28 -13.53 -3.06
CA THR A 31 3.39 -13.52 -4.53
C THR A 31 2.99 -12.17 -5.11
N ALA A 32 1.86 -11.60 -4.68
CA ALA A 32 1.43 -10.27 -5.12
C ALA A 32 2.49 -9.20 -4.80
N GLY A 33 3.05 -9.24 -3.59
CA GLY A 33 4.12 -8.34 -3.15
C GLY A 33 5.36 -8.42 -4.03
N LEU A 34 5.90 -9.62 -4.22
CA LEU A 34 7.07 -9.84 -5.07
C LEU A 34 6.81 -9.41 -6.52
N THR A 35 5.63 -9.72 -7.07
CA THR A 35 5.24 -9.29 -8.42
C THR A 35 5.17 -7.78 -8.54
N VAL A 36 4.54 -7.09 -7.58
CA VAL A 36 4.46 -5.62 -7.57
C VAL A 36 5.86 -5.02 -7.46
N GLY A 37 6.69 -5.49 -6.52
CA GLY A 37 8.05 -4.97 -6.35
C GLY A 37 8.92 -5.15 -7.60
N LEU A 38 8.80 -6.29 -8.29
CA LEU A 38 9.50 -6.54 -9.55
C LEU A 38 8.99 -5.61 -10.65
N ALA A 39 7.66 -5.50 -10.82
CA ALA A 39 7.06 -4.64 -11.82
C ALA A 39 7.44 -3.16 -11.62
N MET A 40 7.44 -2.69 -10.38
CA MET A 40 7.87 -1.33 -10.02
C MET A 40 9.36 -1.12 -10.33
N SER A 41 10.23 -2.06 -9.96
CA SER A 41 11.66 -1.99 -10.27
C SER A 41 11.91 -1.91 -11.79
N LEU A 42 11.20 -2.73 -12.57
CA LEU A 42 11.27 -2.70 -14.03
C LEU A 42 10.76 -1.39 -14.60
N ALA A 43 9.64 -0.86 -14.09
CA ALA A 43 9.08 0.41 -14.52
C ALA A 43 10.04 1.57 -14.23
N ASP A 44 10.65 1.62 -13.05
CA ASP A 44 11.64 2.63 -12.70
C ASP A 44 12.92 2.51 -13.54
N ALA A 45 13.41 1.29 -13.79
CA ALA A 45 14.62 1.10 -14.58
C ALA A 45 14.44 1.42 -16.08
N THR A 46 13.21 1.40 -16.59
CA THR A 46 12.93 1.53 -18.03
C THR A 46 12.17 2.80 -18.39
N LEU A 47 10.98 2.99 -17.83
CA LEU A 47 10.05 4.06 -18.19
C LEU A 47 10.30 5.33 -17.36
N PHE A 48 10.49 5.17 -16.05
CA PHE A 48 10.57 6.31 -15.12
C PHE A 48 11.99 6.68 -14.72
N ARG A 49 13.01 6.06 -15.34
CA ARG A 49 14.42 6.28 -15.03
C ARG A 49 14.84 7.75 -14.93
N PRO A 50 14.38 8.68 -15.82
CA PRO A 50 14.77 10.09 -15.74
C PRO A 50 14.17 10.86 -14.55
N VAL A 51 13.13 10.30 -13.91
CA VAL A 51 12.37 10.94 -12.83
C VAL A 51 12.40 10.13 -11.54
N VAL A 52 13.32 9.17 -11.41
CA VAL A 52 13.55 8.48 -10.15
C VAL A 52 14.07 9.51 -9.13
N PRO A 53 13.46 9.65 -7.94
CA PRO A 53 13.84 10.68 -6.98
C PRO A 53 15.31 10.57 -6.53
N ALA A 54 15.99 11.70 -6.37
CA ALA A 54 17.41 11.74 -5.96
C ALA A 54 17.69 10.98 -4.65
N VAL A 55 16.74 10.96 -3.71
CA VAL A 55 16.85 10.19 -2.46
C VAL A 55 17.05 8.69 -2.71
N GLN A 56 16.50 8.14 -3.80
CA GLN A 56 16.69 6.73 -4.17
C GLN A 56 18.13 6.44 -4.60
N HIS A 57 18.78 7.39 -5.30
CA HIS A 57 20.20 7.28 -5.65
C HIS A 57 21.08 7.29 -4.39
N VAL A 58 20.81 8.20 -3.46
CA VAL A 58 21.52 8.28 -2.17
C VAL A 58 21.38 6.97 -1.39
N LEU A 59 20.15 6.47 -1.23
CA LEU A 59 19.88 5.19 -0.54
C LEU A 59 20.59 4.01 -1.20
N ALA A 60 20.68 3.98 -2.53
CA ALA A 60 21.35 2.90 -3.24
C ALA A 60 22.86 2.84 -2.97
N HIS A 61 23.51 4.00 -2.87
CA HIS A 61 24.97 4.12 -2.76
C HIS A 61 25.46 4.16 -1.31
N GLU A 62 24.73 4.83 -0.42
CA GLU A 62 25.19 5.10 0.93
C GLU A 62 24.71 4.08 1.97
N TRP A 63 23.57 3.42 1.72
CA TRP A 63 22.98 2.51 2.69
C TRP A 63 23.28 1.05 2.33
N SER A 64 23.49 0.22 3.35
CA SER A 64 23.59 -1.23 3.12
C SER A 64 22.22 -1.80 2.71
N LEU A 65 22.22 -2.95 2.04
CA LEU A 65 20.98 -3.66 1.70
C LEU A 65 20.14 -3.95 2.95
N THR A 66 20.80 -4.35 4.05
CA THR A 66 20.12 -4.66 5.31
C THR A 66 19.44 -3.44 5.91
N ASP A 67 20.10 -2.26 5.88
CA ASP A 67 19.53 -1.02 6.38
C ASP A 67 18.31 -0.61 5.58
N ARG A 68 18.39 -0.70 4.24
CA ARG A 68 17.24 -0.44 3.35
C ARG A 68 16.09 -1.40 3.67
N LEU A 69 16.35 -2.71 3.72
CA LEU A 69 15.32 -3.70 4.02
C LEU A 69 14.65 -3.45 5.37
N ALA A 70 15.43 -3.17 6.42
CA ALA A 70 14.88 -2.88 7.74
C ALA A 70 14.04 -1.61 7.75
N ARG A 71 14.56 -0.51 7.20
CA ARG A 71 13.86 0.78 7.15
C ARG A 71 12.54 0.71 6.40
N PHE A 72 12.54 0.08 5.23
CA PHE A 72 11.36 0.01 4.38
C PHE A 72 10.37 -1.08 4.82
N ALA A 73 10.82 -2.19 5.42
CA ALA A 73 9.90 -3.14 6.03
C ALA A 73 9.13 -2.52 7.21
N LEU A 74 9.83 -1.76 8.07
CA LEU A 74 9.17 -1.03 9.16
C LEU A 74 8.24 0.06 8.64
N GLY A 75 8.66 0.81 7.62
CA GLY A 75 7.81 1.80 6.95
C GLY A 75 6.56 1.18 6.31
N ALA A 76 6.68 0.01 5.69
CA ALA A 76 5.54 -0.72 5.15
C ALA A 76 4.55 -1.11 6.25
N VAL A 77 5.03 -1.57 7.41
CA VAL A 77 4.16 -1.87 8.56
C VAL A 77 3.46 -0.60 9.06
N GLU A 78 4.17 0.52 9.16
CA GLU A 78 3.60 1.82 9.54
C GLU A 78 2.49 2.26 8.58
N ASP A 79 2.76 2.22 7.28
CA ASP A 79 1.76 2.53 6.24
C ASP A 79 0.53 1.62 6.32
N GLU A 80 0.72 0.32 6.58
CA GLU A 80 -0.40 -0.60 6.75
C GLU A 80 -1.19 -0.36 8.04
N LEU A 81 -0.54 0.13 9.11
CA LEU A 81 -1.24 0.54 10.33
C LEU A 81 -2.07 1.81 10.09
N VAL A 82 -1.45 2.85 9.52
CA VAL A 82 -2.10 4.16 9.36
C VAL A 82 -3.14 4.13 8.25
N LEU A 83 -2.75 3.71 7.05
CA LEU A 83 -3.60 3.83 5.86
C LEU A 83 -4.62 2.70 5.78
N ARG A 84 -4.25 1.46 6.14
CA ARG A 84 -5.16 0.31 5.99
C ARG A 84 -5.94 0.08 7.27
N LEU A 85 -5.26 -0.27 8.36
CA LEU A 85 -5.96 -0.57 9.61
C LEU A 85 -6.74 0.64 10.13
N GLY A 86 -6.17 1.84 10.08
CA GLY A 86 -6.87 3.09 10.38
C GLY A 86 -7.77 3.56 9.23
N GLY A 87 -7.18 4.16 8.21
CA GLY A 87 -7.87 4.89 7.14
C GLY A 87 -8.93 4.07 6.40
N LEU A 88 -8.53 2.93 5.80
CA LEU A 88 -9.43 2.08 5.03
C LEU A 88 -10.56 1.55 5.91
N SER A 89 -10.27 1.10 7.14
CA SER A 89 -11.32 0.64 8.07
C SER A 89 -12.33 1.73 8.39
N LEU A 90 -11.89 2.97 8.64
CA LEU A 90 -12.78 4.10 8.92
C LEU A 90 -13.66 4.43 7.71
N ILE A 91 -13.07 4.48 6.51
CA ILE A 91 -13.82 4.69 5.26
C ILE A 91 -14.83 3.55 5.06
N MET A 92 -14.42 2.30 5.27
CA MET A 92 -15.28 1.13 5.15
C MET A 92 -16.48 1.21 6.11
N VAL A 93 -16.23 1.53 7.38
CA VAL A 93 -17.31 1.71 8.38
C VAL A 93 -18.28 2.80 7.95
N ALA A 94 -17.78 3.95 7.48
CA ALA A 94 -18.64 5.05 7.02
C ALA A 94 -19.50 4.65 5.82
N LEU A 95 -18.90 4.00 4.81
CA LEU A 95 -19.59 3.55 3.61
C LEU A 95 -20.64 2.46 3.92
N VAL A 96 -20.32 1.50 4.80
CA VAL A 96 -21.24 0.45 5.23
C VAL A 96 -22.35 1.02 6.12
N ALA A 97 -22.06 1.99 7.00
CA ALA A 97 -23.08 2.67 7.78
C ALA A 97 -24.07 3.44 6.89
N TRP A 98 -23.57 4.05 5.81
CA TRP A 98 -24.38 4.77 4.84
C TRP A 98 -25.23 3.83 3.96
N ARG A 99 -24.63 2.76 3.42
CA ARG A 99 -25.32 1.82 2.51
C ARG A 99 -26.09 0.71 3.21
N GLY A 100 -25.80 0.43 4.47
CA GLY A 100 -26.38 -0.64 5.27
C GLY A 100 -25.71 -2.01 5.10
N GLU A 101 -24.91 -2.20 4.05
CA GLU A 101 -24.23 -3.46 3.71
C GLU A 101 -22.82 -3.25 3.13
N ARG A 102 -21.97 -4.28 3.26
CA ARG A 102 -20.65 -4.35 2.62
C ARG A 102 -20.77 -5.11 1.31
N THR A 103 -20.25 -4.53 0.22
CA THR A 103 -20.22 -5.15 -1.11
C THR A 103 -18.84 -4.99 -1.74
N ALA A 104 -18.55 -5.75 -2.81
CA ALA A 104 -17.29 -5.61 -3.53
C ALA A 104 -17.07 -4.20 -4.11
N ARG A 105 -18.14 -3.46 -4.43
CA ARG A 105 -18.06 -2.07 -4.88
C ARG A 105 -17.65 -1.13 -3.75
N ILE A 106 -18.16 -1.37 -2.54
CA ILE A 106 -17.78 -0.61 -1.34
C ILE A 106 -16.31 -0.88 -0.99
N ASP A 107 -15.86 -2.13 -1.10
CA ASP A 107 -14.45 -2.47 -0.95
C ASP A 107 -13.57 -1.71 -1.94
N ALA A 108 -13.90 -1.76 -3.23
CA ALA A 108 -13.14 -1.07 -4.27
C ALA A 108 -13.10 0.44 -4.05
N LEU A 109 -14.24 1.04 -3.65
CA LEU A 109 -14.30 2.47 -3.34
C LEU A 109 -13.44 2.83 -2.12
N ALA A 110 -13.51 2.06 -1.04
CA ALA A 110 -12.70 2.30 0.16
C ALA A 110 -11.20 2.18 -0.13
N VAL A 111 -10.82 1.16 -0.90
CA VAL A 111 -9.44 0.95 -1.37
C VAL A 111 -8.98 2.13 -2.24
N GLY A 112 -9.80 2.53 -3.22
CA GLY A 112 -9.48 3.64 -4.11
C GLY A 112 -9.35 4.97 -3.38
N LEU A 113 -10.25 5.30 -2.45
CA LEU A 113 -10.17 6.50 -1.63
C LEU A 113 -8.93 6.49 -0.73
N THR A 114 -8.59 5.34 -0.15
CA THR A 114 -7.39 5.22 0.67
C THR A 114 -6.13 5.45 -0.16
N ALA A 115 -6.03 4.81 -1.33
CA ALA A 115 -4.85 4.87 -2.18
C ALA A 115 -4.70 6.22 -2.92
N ALA A 116 -5.80 6.81 -3.39
CA ALA A 116 -5.76 8.02 -4.23
C ALA A 116 -5.98 9.33 -3.45
N VAL A 117 -6.49 9.26 -2.21
CA VAL A 117 -6.78 10.47 -1.41
C VAL A 117 -6.03 10.45 -0.08
N LEU A 118 -6.14 9.38 0.71
CA LEU A 118 -5.47 9.36 2.02
C LEU A 118 -3.95 9.23 1.90
N TRP A 119 -3.44 8.39 0.99
CA TRP A 119 -2.01 8.23 0.81
C TRP A 119 -1.30 9.54 0.43
N PRO A 120 -1.75 10.34 -0.57
CA PRO A 120 -1.10 11.62 -0.86
C PRO A 120 -1.10 12.61 0.30
N LEU A 121 -2.16 12.61 1.12
CA LEU A 121 -2.22 13.46 2.31
C LEU A 121 -1.22 13.00 3.38
N TRP A 122 -1.09 11.69 3.57
CA TRP A 122 -0.12 11.09 4.49
C TRP A 122 1.33 11.30 4.04
N ALA A 123 1.59 11.11 2.74
CA ALA A 123 2.91 11.23 2.13
C ALA A 123 3.23 12.65 1.65
N TRP A 124 2.46 13.67 2.07
CA TRP A 124 2.61 15.04 1.59
C TRP A 124 4.04 15.58 1.71
N PRO A 125 4.78 15.38 2.82
CA PRO A 125 6.17 15.86 2.91
C PRO A 125 7.06 15.31 1.80
N TYR A 126 6.92 14.03 1.46
CA TYR A 126 7.65 13.41 0.36
C TYR A 126 7.20 13.97 -1.01
N LEU A 127 5.89 14.06 -1.24
CA LEU A 127 5.35 14.58 -2.50
C LEU A 127 5.73 16.03 -2.77
N ALA A 128 5.86 16.85 -1.72
CA ALA A 128 6.23 18.26 -1.83
C ALA A 128 7.70 18.47 -2.27
N GLU A 129 8.54 17.45 -2.17
CA GLU A 129 9.96 17.49 -2.59
C GLU A 129 10.18 17.01 -4.03
N LEU A 130 9.15 16.41 -4.66
CA LEU A 130 9.25 15.89 -6.02
C LEU A 130 9.13 16.99 -7.07
N ASP A 131 9.71 16.76 -8.24
CA ASP A 131 9.48 17.64 -9.38
C ASP A 131 8.03 17.52 -9.87
N GLY A 132 7.47 18.63 -10.36
CA GLY A 132 6.09 18.70 -10.82
C GLY A 132 5.84 18.17 -12.23
N SER A 133 6.76 17.40 -12.84
CA SER A 133 6.57 16.93 -14.21
C SER A 133 5.42 15.93 -14.31
N ALA A 134 4.77 15.89 -15.47
CA ALA A 134 3.70 14.93 -15.73
C ALA A 134 4.19 13.48 -15.63
N LEU A 135 5.47 13.22 -15.95
CA LEU A 135 6.06 11.89 -15.85
C LEU A 135 6.27 11.47 -14.39
N THR A 136 6.72 12.39 -13.52
CA THR A 136 6.82 12.17 -12.07
C THR A 136 5.45 11.93 -11.46
N LEU A 137 4.45 12.74 -11.81
CA LEU A 137 3.07 12.50 -11.35
C LEU A 137 2.54 11.12 -11.79
N LEU A 138 2.76 10.75 -13.06
CA LEU A 138 2.37 9.44 -13.57
C LEU A 138 3.07 8.31 -12.82
N ARG A 139 4.37 8.44 -12.55
CA ARG A 139 5.15 7.51 -11.73
C ARG A 139 4.50 7.35 -10.36
N GLU A 140 4.28 8.42 -9.63
CA GLU A 140 3.72 8.35 -8.26
C GLU A 140 2.32 7.73 -8.25
N ILE A 141 1.47 8.04 -9.23
CA ILE A 141 0.15 7.41 -9.38
C ILE A 141 0.30 5.91 -9.59
N VAL A 142 1.11 5.49 -10.56
CA VAL A 142 1.28 4.07 -10.89
C VAL A 142 1.87 3.30 -9.72
N LEU A 143 2.92 3.82 -9.11
CA LEU A 143 3.66 3.15 -8.05
C LEU A 143 2.90 3.14 -6.73
N HIS A 144 2.29 4.25 -6.32
CA HIS A 144 1.69 4.36 -4.99
C HIS A 144 0.18 4.15 -4.98
N VAL A 145 -0.57 4.69 -5.95
CA VAL A 145 -2.02 4.41 -6.05
C VAL A 145 -2.23 2.98 -6.54
N GLY A 146 -1.44 2.53 -7.52
CA GLY A 146 -1.47 1.16 -8.03
C GLY A 146 -1.11 0.14 -6.96
N ALA A 147 0.11 0.19 -6.40
CA ALA A 147 0.50 -0.74 -5.33
C ALA A 147 -0.38 -0.59 -4.09
N GLY A 148 -0.74 0.64 -3.73
CA GLY A 148 -1.58 0.91 -2.58
C GLY A 148 -2.97 0.27 -2.68
N SER A 149 -3.51 0.17 -3.91
CA SER A 149 -4.74 -0.56 -4.20
C SER A 149 -4.59 -2.07 -4.02
N VAL A 150 -3.42 -2.64 -4.36
CA VAL A 150 -3.14 -4.07 -4.12
C VAL A 150 -3.14 -4.39 -2.63
N TRP A 151 -2.49 -3.56 -1.79
CA TRP A 151 -2.46 -3.76 -0.34
C TRP A 151 -3.86 -3.63 0.27
N GLY A 152 -4.63 -2.64 -0.17
CA GLY A 152 -6.02 -2.48 0.25
C GLY A 152 -6.92 -3.65 -0.17
N TRP A 153 -6.72 -4.19 -1.37
CA TRP A 153 -7.42 -5.40 -1.84
C TRP A 153 -7.05 -6.63 -1.01
N LEU A 154 -5.75 -6.84 -0.73
CA LEU A 154 -5.27 -7.90 0.15
C LEU A 154 -5.89 -7.77 1.53
N TYR A 155 -5.97 -6.57 2.11
CA TYR A 155 -6.65 -6.36 3.37
C TYR A 155 -8.13 -6.78 3.29
N CYS A 156 -8.87 -6.27 2.31
CA CYS A 156 -10.29 -6.55 2.17
C CYS A 156 -10.60 -8.05 1.99
N ARG A 157 -9.77 -8.77 1.20
CA ARG A 157 -10.02 -10.17 0.82
C ARG A 157 -9.31 -11.20 1.69
N HIS A 158 -8.09 -10.90 2.14
CA HIS A 158 -7.20 -11.84 2.81
C HIS A 158 -6.85 -11.45 4.26
N GLY A 159 -7.31 -10.29 4.72
CA GLY A 159 -7.10 -9.79 6.08
C GLY A 159 -5.89 -8.86 6.19
N TRP A 160 -5.81 -8.08 7.27
CA TRP A 160 -4.84 -6.98 7.39
C TRP A 160 -3.40 -7.47 7.30
N MET A 161 -3.10 -8.58 7.99
CA MET A 161 -1.78 -9.21 7.91
C MET A 161 -1.38 -9.61 6.48
N ALA A 162 -2.34 -9.90 5.58
CA ALA A 162 -2.02 -10.14 4.18
C ALA A 162 -1.56 -8.86 3.46
N GLY A 163 -2.14 -7.70 3.80
CA GLY A 163 -1.64 -6.39 3.33
C GLY A 163 -0.20 -6.13 3.77
N VAL A 164 0.08 -6.34 5.06
CA VAL A 164 1.44 -6.23 5.64
C VAL A 164 2.44 -7.13 4.94
N LEU A 165 2.12 -8.43 4.82
CA LEU A 165 3.01 -9.40 4.17
C LEU A 165 3.27 -9.02 2.70
N GLY A 166 2.24 -8.62 1.96
CA GLY A 166 2.39 -8.21 0.57
C GLY A 166 3.26 -6.97 0.42
N HIS A 167 3.01 -5.93 1.23
CA HIS A 167 3.76 -4.68 1.17
C HIS A 167 5.24 -4.88 1.57
N VAL A 168 5.51 -5.60 2.65
CA VAL A 168 6.89 -5.96 3.05
C VAL A 168 7.57 -6.78 1.95
N SER A 169 6.86 -7.74 1.34
CA SER A 169 7.41 -8.57 0.26
C SER A 169 7.75 -7.76 -0.99
N ALA A 170 7.01 -6.69 -1.28
CA ALA A 170 7.39 -5.76 -2.34
C ALA A 170 8.75 -5.12 -2.07
N HIS A 171 9.03 -4.72 -0.82
CA HIS A 171 10.35 -4.20 -0.45
C HIS A 171 11.44 -5.27 -0.47
N LEU A 172 11.14 -6.52 -0.13
CA LEU A 172 12.09 -7.63 -0.30
C LEU A 172 12.54 -7.80 -1.76
N MET A 173 11.71 -7.41 -2.73
CA MET A 173 12.07 -7.39 -4.15
C MET A 173 12.71 -6.05 -4.59
N LEU A 174 12.18 -4.91 -4.15
CA LEU A 174 12.65 -3.58 -4.55
C LEU A 174 14.08 -3.28 -4.06
N GLN A 175 14.37 -3.51 -2.78
CA GLN A 175 15.62 -3.03 -2.17
C GLN A 175 16.89 -3.69 -2.70
N PRO A 176 16.88 -4.99 -3.06
CA PRO A 176 18.00 -5.62 -3.76
C PRO A 176 18.20 -5.10 -5.19
N LEU A 177 17.12 -4.74 -5.87
CA LEU A 177 17.17 -4.27 -7.27
C LEU A 177 17.47 -2.78 -7.40
N LEU A 178 17.29 -2.00 -6.33
CA LEU A 178 17.46 -0.55 -6.34
C LEU A 178 18.79 -0.08 -6.96
N PRO A 179 19.97 -0.64 -6.64
CA PRO A 179 21.23 -0.19 -7.26
C PRO A 179 21.25 -0.31 -8.79
N TRP A 180 20.61 -1.33 -9.36
CA TRP A 180 20.49 -1.50 -10.82
C TRP A 180 19.49 -0.51 -11.43
N VAL A 181 18.41 -0.21 -10.71
CA VAL A 181 17.40 0.77 -11.15
C VAL A 181 18.02 2.16 -11.31
N VAL A 182 18.89 2.55 -10.36
CA VAL A 182 19.44 3.92 -10.26
C VAL A 182 20.87 4.08 -10.80
N SER A 183 21.53 3.00 -11.23
CA SER A 183 22.81 3.03 -11.96
C SER A 183 22.57 3.37 -13.41
#